data_AF-A0A7D5P9M5-F1
#
_entry.id   AF-A0A7D5P9M5-F1
#
_cell.length_a   1.000
_cell.length_b   1.000
_cell.length_c   1.000
_cell.angle_alpha   90.00
_cell.angle_beta   90.00
_cell.angle_gamma   90.00
#
_symmetry.space_group_name_H-M   'P 1'
#
loop_
_entity.id
_entity.type
_entity.pdbx_description
1 polymer ?
#
loop_
_entity_poly.entity_id
_entity_poly.type
_entity_poly.pdbx_seq_one_letter_code
_entity_poly.pdbx_strand_id
1 'polypeptide(L)'
;MKSHERGDATEAAVIAELKRRCLSVSIPFGDNERYDIVVATPDDRLLRVQIKTGWIRDGTIEFHGKSQHTNSTGNTYTNYEGDVDYFVVYVPDLDSMYLIGESEFGTGMQLRVDDPEQSHETIHWAEEYRFEERWPPRPDGSATADDRPTVERVSEYLRQRDVDFARAVTISEYDLLVDTAETVVRLGVETGWVEDGRIRFHPNSSTDRDSIDWFLVYCAETSQAYLVDPDEFDTSISLRVDDPDTEMPSINWAKEYEFENRWPH
;
A
#
# COMPACT_ATOMS: atom_id res chain seq x y z
N MET A 1 15.96 28.97 1.74
CA MET A 1 15.56 28.13 2.88
C MET A 1 16.79 27.33 3.32
N LYS A 2 17.06 27.25 4.62
CA LYS A 2 18.15 26.38 5.13
C LYS A 2 17.74 24.91 4.97
N SER A 3 18.71 23.98 5.01
CA SER A 3 18.44 22.54 4.82
C SER A 3 17.43 21.99 5.84
N HIS A 4 17.53 22.40 7.10
CA HIS A 4 16.61 21.99 8.17
C HIS A 4 15.18 22.49 7.91
N GLU A 5 15.02 23.78 7.62
CA GLU A 5 13.71 24.39 7.30
C GLU A 5 13.03 23.70 6.10
N ARG A 6 13.82 23.17 5.15
CA ARG A 6 13.30 22.39 4.02
C ARG A 6 12.78 21.02 4.45
N GLY A 7 13.48 20.36 5.38
CA GLY A 7 13.04 19.11 6.00
C GLY A 7 11.71 19.30 6.73
N ASP A 8 11.65 20.26 7.64
CA ASP A 8 10.44 20.57 8.42
C ASP A 8 9.21 20.83 7.52
N ALA A 9 9.41 21.60 6.44
CA ALA A 9 8.34 21.88 5.47
C ALA A 9 7.90 20.62 4.69
N THR A 10 8.84 19.72 4.40
CA THR A 10 8.58 18.44 3.71
C THR A 10 7.78 17.52 4.62
N GLU A 11 8.18 17.39 5.88
CA GLU A 11 7.46 16.58 6.87
C GLU A 11 6.03 17.06 7.06
N ALA A 12 5.84 18.37 7.21
CA ALA A 12 4.52 18.97 7.32
C ALA A 12 3.65 18.72 6.07
N ALA A 13 4.24 18.82 4.87
CA ALA A 13 3.52 18.57 3.62
C ALA A 13 3.08 17.11 3.50
N VAL A 14 3.97 16.16 3.81
CA VAL A 14 3.66 14.72 3.82
C VAL A 14 2.57 14.40 4.84
N ILE A 15 2.70 14.87 6.09
CA ILE A 15 1.67 14.64 7.11
C ILE A 15 0.33 15.20 6.65
N ALA A 16 0.30 16.41 6.08
CA ALA A 16 -0.93 17.01 5.58
C ALA A 16 -1.57 16.17 4.46
N GLU A 17 -0.78 15.63 3.54
CA GLU A 17 -1.24 14.75 2.47
C GLU A 17 -1.77 13.42 3.00
N LEU A 18 -1.05 12.77 3.92
CA LEU A 18 -1.51 11.55 4.59
C LEU A 18 -2.84 11.79 5.33
N LYS A 19 -3.00 12.96 5.99
CA LYS A 19 -4.26 13.32 6.64
C LYS A 19 -5.39 13.60 5.66
N ARG A 20 -5.12 14.18 4.48
CA ARG A 20 -6.11 14.34 3.41
C ARG A 20 -6.65 12.99 2.92
N ARG A 21 -5.78 11.97 2.89
CA ARG A 21 -6.12 10.58 2.57
C ARG A 21 -6.70 9.81 3.76
N CYS A 22 -7.10 10.51 4.83
CA CYS A 22 -7.65 9.92 6.06
C CYS A 22 -6.73 8.93 6.80
N LEU A 23 -5.44 8.89 6.48
CA LEU A 23 -4.49 7.97 7.12
C LEU A 23 -4.16 8.42 8.54
N SER A 24 -4.00 7.45 9.44
CA SER A 24 -3.63 7.71 10.83
C SER A 24 -2.10 7.83 10.94
N VAL A 25 -1.65 8.93 11.54
CA VAL A 25 -0.23 9.26 11.69
C VAL A 25 0.06 9.52 13.16
N SER A 26 1.13 8.92 13.68
CA SER A 26 1.69 9.19 15.01
C SER A 26 3.10 9.75 14.86
N ILE A 27 3.44 10.74 15.68
CA ILE A 27 4.75 11.40 15.65
C ILE A 27 5.49 10.99 16.94
N PRO A 28 6.75 10.52 16.84
CA PRO A 28 7.55 10.19 18.03
C PRO A 28 7.78 11.43 18.91
N PHE A 29 8.01 11.21 20.20
CA PHE A 29 8.29 12.29 21.14
C PHE A 29 9.81 12.45 21.30
N GLY A 30 10.41 13.35 20.51
CA GLY A 30 11.85 13.62 20.51
C GLY A 30 12.43 13.64 19.09
N ASP A 31 13.74 13.90 19.00
CA ASP A 31 14.49 14.00 17.73
C ASP A 31 15.55 12.89 17.63
N ASN A 32 15.43 11.81 18.42
CA ASN A 32 16.42 10.74 18.51
C ASN A 32 16.04 9.49 17.71
N GLU A 33 14.80 9.46 17.23
CA GLU A 33 14.24 8.38 16.44
C GLU A 33 14.78 8.40 15.01
N ARG A 34 14.90 7.22 14.43
CA ARG A 34 15.39 7.03 13.05
C ARG A 34 14.29 7.15 12.00
N TYR A 35 13.07 7.42 12.43
CA TYR A 35 11.87 7.60 11.61
C TYR A 35 11.18 8.89 12.06
N ASP A 36 10.48 9.55 11.14
CA ASP A 36 9.82 10.82 11.45
C ASP A 36 8.38 10.60 11.89
N ILE A 37 7.72 9.54 11.39
CA ILE A 37 6.33 9.21 11.71
C ILE A 37 6.10 7.69 11.76
N VAL A 38 5.00 7.29 12.39
CA VAL A 38 4.39 5.97 12.26
C VAL A 38 3.04 6.12 11.55
N VAL A 39 2.81 5.35 10.50
CA VAL A 39 1.55 5.34 9.74
C VAL A 39 0.85 4.00 9.92
N ALA A 40 -0.45 4.03 10.23
CA ALA A 40 -1.26 2.82 10.28
C ALA A 40 -1.78 2.46 8.88
N THR A 41 -1.62 1.22 8.46
CA THR A 41 -2.25 0.69 7.24
C THR A 41 -3.72 0.33 7.49
N PRO A 42 -4.52 0.17 6.42
CA PRO A 42 -5.92 -0.28 6.54
C PRO A 42 -6.07 -1.67 7.19
N ASP A 43 -5.01 -2.48 7.20
CA ASP A 43 -4.96 -3.76 7.90
C ASP A 43 -4.40 -3.69 9.32
N ASP A 44 -4.27 -2.50 9.91
CA ASP A 44 -3.76 -2.19 11.26
C ASP A 44 -2.26 -2.51 11.49
N ARG A 45 -1.46 -2.64 10.43
CA ARG A 45 0.01 -2.65 10.58
C ARG A 45 0.49 -1.23 10.86
N LEU A 46 1.47 -1.12 11.75
CA LEU A 46 2.13 0.15 12.06
C LEU A 46 3.47 0.19 11.34
N LEU A 47 3.61 1.14 10.41
CA LEU A 47 4.81 1.31 9.60
C LEU A 47 5.61 2.50 10.11
N ARG A 48 6.87 2.28 10.49
CA ARG A 48 7.84 3.33 10.79
C ARG A 48 8.31 3.92 9.48
N VAL A 49 8.04 5.21 9.27
CA VAL A 49 8.30 5.90 8.01
C VAL A 49 9.29 7.04 8.23
N GLN A 50 10.35 7.04 7.43
CA GLN A 50 11.25 8.18 7.31
C GLN A 50 10.87 9.02 6.08
N ILE A 51 10.66 10.31 6.30
CA ILE A 51 10.37 11.30 5.27
C ILE A 51 11.68 11.85 4.72
N LYS A 52 11.74 12.02 3.40
CA LYS A 52 12.87 12.63 2.69
C LYS A 52 12.38 13.63 1.67
N THR A 53 13.12 14.72 1.52
CA THR A 53 12.91 15.65 0.40
C THR A 53 13.67 15.15 -0.82
N GLY A 54 12.96 14.92 -1.91
CA GLY A 54 13.54 14.66 -3.24
C GLY A 54 13.68 15.94 -4.07
N TRP A 55 14.48 15.85 -5.12
CA TRP A 55 14.61 16.89 -6.16
C TRP A 55 14.84 16.24 -7.52
N ILE A 56 14.44 16.94 -8.58
CA ILE A 56 14.64 16.48 -9.94
C ILE A 56 16.03 16.90 -10.42
N ARG A 57 16.75 15.97 -11.05
CA ARG A 57 18.01 16.22 -11.74
C ARG A 57 18.15 15.24 -12.91
N ASP A 58 18.45 15.76 -14.11
CA ASP A 58 18.72 14.94 -15.30
C ASP A 58 17.63 13.87 -15.58
N GLY A 59 16.36 14.26 -15.39
CA GLY A 59 15.18 13.41 -15.58
C GLY A 59 14.95 12.34 -14.53
N THR A 60 15.67 12.39 -13.39
CA THR A 60 15.44 11.52 -12.23
C THR A 60 15.10 12.32 -10.98
N ILE A 61 14.36 11.69 -10.08
CA ILE A 61 14.25 12.11 -8.70
C ILE A 61 15.44 11.52 -7.94
N GLU A 62 16.19 12.41 -7.30
CA GLU A 62 17.26 12.08 -6.37
C GLU A 62 16.85 12.47 -4.95
N PHE A 63 17.33 11.69 -3.97
CA PHE A 63 17.17 12.00 -2.56
C PHE A 63 18.34 11.41 -1.75
N HIS A 64 18.58 11.95 -0.56
CA HIS A 64 19.65 11.47 0.29
C HIS A 64 19.19 10.29 1.15
N GLY A 65 19.86 9.15 0.93
CA GLY A 65 19.60 7.90 1.64
C GLY A 65 20.20 7.74 3.02
N LYS A 66 21.08 8.65 3.44
CA LYS A 66 21.84 8.48 4.68
C LYS A 66 21.31 9.44 5.73
N SER A 67 20.94 8.93 6.92
CA SER A 67 20.84 9.79 8.10
C SER A 67 22.24 10.30 8.43
N GLN A 68 22.40 11.62 8.50
CA GLN A 68 23.58 12.24 9.10
C GLN A 68 23.24 12.53 10.56
N HIS A 69 23.73 11.71 11.49
CA HIS A 69 23.79 12.11 12.89
C HIS A 69 25.19 12.67 13.17
N THR A 70 25.22 13.93 13.61
CA THR A 70 26.44 14.53 14.16
C THR A 70 26.49 14.21 15.65
N ASN A 71 27.29 13.22 16.01
CA ASN A 71 27.64 13.00 17.41
C ASN A 71 28.75 14.00 17.80
N SER A 72 28.97 14.23 19.10
CA SER A 72 30.01 15.13 19.63
C SER A 72 31.46 14.78 19.23
N THR A 73 31.66 13.75 18.41
CA THR A 73 32.95 13.21 17.95
C THR A 73 33.03 13.09 16.42
N GLY A 74 31.99 13.44 15.65
CA GLY A 74 32.00 13.44 14.18
C GLY A 74 30.69 12.99 13.53
N ASN A 75 30.69 12.98 12.19
CA ASN A 75 29.57 12.47 11.38
C ASN A 75 29.70 10.95 11.21
N THR A 76 28.67 10.20 11.59
CA THR A 76 28.59 8.75 11.32
C THR A 76 27.47 8.49 10.31
N TYR A 77 27.79 7.74 9.26
CA TYR A 77 26.81 7.25 8.30
C TYR A 77 26.47 5.81 8.69
N THR A 78 25.21 5.55 9.04
CA THR A 78 24.72 4.21 9.36
C THR A 78 23.62 3.87 8.36
N ASN A 79 23.69 2.69 7.76
CA ASN A 79 22.56 2.17 6.97
C ASN A 79 21.40 1.92 7.95
N TYR A 80 20.16 2.09 7.48
CA TYR A 80 19.01 1.64 8.25
C TYR A 80 19.00 0.11 8.18
N GLU A 81 19.19 -0.56 9.32
CA GLU A 81 19.11 -2.02 9.42
C GLU A 81 17.93 -2.35 10.34
N GLY A 82 16.71 -2.23 9.81
CA GLY A 82 15.47 -2.47 10.54
C GLY A 82 15.00 -1.30 11.41
N ASP A 83 15.56 -0.11 11.20
CA ASP A 83 15.23 1.12 11.94
C ASP A 83 13.97 1.82 11.37
N VAL A 84 13.71 1.61 10.08
CA VAL A 84 12.57 2.15 9.33
C VAL A 84 11.97 1.02 8.49
N ASP A 85 10.67 1.05 8.23
CA ASP A 85 10.04 0.07 7.35
C ASP A 85 9.96 0.62 5.91
N TYR A 86 9.68 1.92 5.77
CA TYR A 86 9.57 2.60 4.47
C TYR A 86 10.14 4.02 4.50
N PHE A 87 10.52 4.50 3.33
CA PHE A 87 10.78 5.92 3.05
C PHE A 87 9.61 6.52 2.29
N VAL A 88 9.19 7.72 2.70
CA VAL A 88 8.34 8.59 1.89
C VAL A 88 9.19 9.74 1.35
N VAL A 89 9.41 9.73 0.03
CA VAL A 89 10.14 10.81 -0.66
C VAL A 89 9.12 11.79 -1.22
N TYR A 90 9.10 13.00 -0.71
CA TYR A 90 8.28 14.08 -1.26
C TYR A 90 9.10 14.97 -2.18
N VAL A 91 8.61 15.20 -3.40
CA VAL A 91 9.25 16.01 -4.43
C VAL A 91 8.43 17.29 -4.62
N PRO A 92 8.85 18.43 -4.04
CA PRO A 92 8.06 19.67 -4.07
C PRO A 92 7.77 20.16 -5.49
N ASP A 93 8.69 19.94 -6.43
CA ASP A 93 8.53 20.38 -7.83
C ASP A 93 7.42 19.61 -8.56
N LEU A 94 7.09 18.40 -8.10
CA LEU A 94 6.03 17.55 -8.65
C LEU A 94 4.79 17.50 -7.77
N ASP A 95 4.84 18.10 -6.57
CA ASP A 95 3.82 17.96 -5.52
C ASP A 95 3.40 16.50 -5.32
N SER A 96 4.37 15.59 -5.31
CA SER A 96 4.15 14.14 -5.36
C SER A 96 4.96 13.40 -4.30
N MET A 97 4.36 12.33 -3.76
CA MET A 97 4.98 11.43 -2.79
C MET A 97 5.32 10.08 -3.44
N TYR A 98 6.45 9.52 -3.05
CA TYR A 98 6.91 8.20 -3.49
C TYR A 98 7.20 7.32 -2.28
N LEU A 99 6.73 6.07 -2.31
CA LEU A 99 6.86 5.09 -1.22
C LEU A 99 7.90 4.02 -1.60
N ILE A 100 8.91 3.86 -0.77
CA ILE A 100 10.06 2.99 -1.05
C ILE A 100 10.30 2.10 0.17
N GLY A 101 10.37 0.78 0.00
CA GLY A 101 10.71 -0.14 1.09
C GLY A 101 12.15 0.02 1.56
N GLU A 102 12.42 -0.21 2.84
CA GLU A 102 13.80 -0.20 3.37
C GLU A 102 14.72 -1.17 2.60
N SER A 103 14.21 -2.36 2.26
CA SER A 103 14.95 -3.42 1.55
C SER A 103 15.27 -3.06 0.09
N GLU A 104 14.47 -2.21 -0.55
CA GLU A 104 14.72 -1.67 -1.89
C GLU A 104 15.78 -0.56 -1.86
N PHE A 105 15.96 0.05 -0.69
CA PHE A 105 16.83 1.18 -0.49
C PHE A 105 18.27 0.76 -0.17
N GLY A 106 19.11 0.65 -1.21
CA GLY A 106 20.54 0.37 -1.06
C GLY A 106 21.37 1.57 -0.57
N THR A 107 22.57 1.76 -1.13
CA THR A 107 23.45 2.91 -0.76
C THR A 107 23.02 4.25 -1.40
N GLY A 108 22.05 4.19 -2.31
CA GLY A 108 21.42 5.30 -3.03
C GLY A 108 20.46 4.74 -4.08
N MET A 109 19.43 5.51 -4.41
CA MET A 109 18.40 5.15 -5.38
C MET A 109 17.97 6.38 -6.17
N GLN A 110 17.69 6.21 -7.46
CA GLN A 110 17.17 7.27 -8.34
C GLN A 110 15.88 6.75 -8.97
N LEU A 111 14.84 7.58 -9.00
CA LEU A 111 13.59 7.25 -9.67
C LEU A 111 13.50 8.01 -11.00
N ARG A 112 13.36 7.31 -12.12
CA ARG A 112 13.33 7.91 -13.46
C ARG A 112 11.94 8.48 -13.77
N VAL A 113 11.89 9.75 -14.16
CA VAL A 113 10.66 10.44 -14.56
C VAL A 113 10.57 10.54 -16.09
N ASP A 114 11.67 10.93 -16.73
CA ASP A 114 11.72 11.12 -18.18
C ASP A 114 12.20 9.85 -18.90
N ASP A 115 11.84 9.69 -20.17
CA ASP A 115 12.38 8.61 -21.00
C ASP A 115 13.91 8.70 -21.10
N PRO A 116 14.66 7.60 -20.84
CA PRO A 116 16.09 7.59 -21.00
C PRO A 116 16.49 7.50 -22.48
N GLU A 117 17.70 7.96 -22.81
CA GLU A 117 18.27 7.76 -24.16
C GLU A 117 18.44 6.26 -24.50
N GLN A 118 18.61 5.41 -23.47
CA GLN A 118 18.67 3.95 -23.58
C GLN A 118 17.89 3.32 -22.41
N SER A 119 16.94 2.45 -22.73
CA SER A 119 16.17 1.72 -21.72
C SER A 119 16.89 0.45 -21.27
N HIS A 120 16.86 0.18 -19.98
CA HIS A 120 17.43 -1.00 -19.33
C HIS A 120 16.45 -1.53 -18.28
N GLU A 121 16.47 -2.85 -18.02
CA GLU A 121 15.57 -3.51 -17.06
C GLU A 121 15.79 -3.11 -15.60
N THR A 122 16.88 -2.38 -15.30
CA THR A 122 17.24 -1.94 -13.95
C THR A 122 16.77 -0.52 -13.63
N ILE A 123 15.91 0.06 -14.46
CA ILE A 123 15.37 1.41 -14.22
C ILE A 123 14.27 1.32 -13.17
N HIS A 124 14.38 2.12 -12.11
CA HIS A 124 13.29 2.33 -11.17
C HIS A 124 12.43 3.47 -11.68
N TRP A 125 11.28 3.17 -12.30
CA TRP A 125 10.38 4.20 -12.84
C TRP A 125 9.65 4.91 -11.71
N ALA A 126 9.65 6.24 -11.70
CA ALA A 126 9.01 7.02 -10.65
C ALA A 126 7.52 6.68 -10.49
N GLU A 127 6.83 6.39 -11.60
CA GLU A 127 5.42 6.00 -11.61
C GLU A 127 5.15 4.76 -10.74
N GLU A 128 6.00 3.73 -10.84
CA GLU A 128 5.88 2.49 -10.07
C GLU A 128 6.05 2.70 -8.55
N TYR A 129 6.68 3.80 -8.15
CA TYR A 129 6.94 4.14 -6.75
C TYR A 129 6.01 5.21 -6.20
N ARG A 130 5.06 5.74 -7.00
CA ARG A 130 4.09 6.73 -6.52
C ARG A 130 3.35 6.16 -5.32
N PHE A 131 3.09 7.02 -4.34
CA PHE A 131 2.45 6.61 -3.08
C PHE A 131 1.10 5.92 -3.34
N GLU A 132 0.26 6.49 -4.20
CA GLU A 132 -1.02 5.91 -4.61
C GLU A 132 -0.91 4.52 -5.25
N GLU A 133 0.17 4.22 -5.96
CA GLU A 133 0.34 2.92 -6.62
C GLU A 133 0.81 1.84 -5.64
N ARG A 134 1.50 2.24 -4.56
CA ARG A 134 2.10 1.31 -3.59
C ARG A 134 1.39 1.26 -2.25
N TRP A 135 0.45 2.18 -1.98
CA TRP A 135 -0.28 2.19 -0.73
C TRP A 135 -1.51 1.26 -0.78
N PRO A 136 -1.80 0.50 0.28
CA PRO A 136 -0.91 0.20 1.40
C PRO A 136 0.17 -0.81 0.98
N PRO A 137 1.41 -0.69 1.48
CA PRO A 137 2.47 -1.58 1.04
C PRO A 137 2.27 -2.97 1.63
N ARG A 138 2.55 -4.01 0.85
CA ARG A 138 2.51 -5.40 1.34
C ARG A 138 3.74 -5.68 2.22
N PRO A 139 3.63 -6.58 3.21
CA PRO A 139 4.82 -7.12 3.88
C PRO A 139 5.74 -7.77 2.82
N ASP A 140 7.05 -7.66 3.00
CA ASP A 140 8.02 -8.34 2.11
C ASP A 140 7.70 -9.84 1.99
N GLY A 141 7.98 -10.40 0.81
CA GLY A 141 7.44 -11.66 0.25
C GLY A 141 7.70 -12.99 0.98
N SER A 142 7.94 -12.97 2.30
CA SER A 142 7.96 -14.14 3.18
C SER A 142 6.67 -14.33 3.99
N ALA A 143 5.76 -13.36 3.99
CA ALA A 143 4.50 -13.46 4.71
C ALA A 143 3.57 -14.48 4.03
N THR A 144 3.21 -15.53 4.76
CA THR A 144 2.18 -16.49 4.33
C THR A 144 0.79 -15.86 4.48
N ALA A 145 -0.26 -16.50 3.94
CA ALA A 145 -1.64 -16.10 4.22
C ALA A 145 -1.93 -15.98 5.73
N ASP A 146 -1.21 -16.74 6.57
CA ASP A 146 -1.36 -16.75 8.01
C ASP A 146 -0.83 -15.49 8.72
N ASP A 147 0.11 -14.79 8.10
CA ASP A 147 0.75 -13.59 8.67
C ASP A 147 0.00 -12.29 8.31
N ARG A 148 -1.08 -12.38 7.53
CA ARG A 148 -1.84 -11.20 7.06
C ARG A 148 -3.07 -10.95 7.96
N PRO A 149 -3.12 -9.81 8.69
CA PRO A 149 -4.26 -9.47 9.55
C PRO A 149 -5.61 -9.53 8.83
N THR A 150 -5.63 -9.15 7.55
CA THR A 150 -6.85 -9.20 6.73
C THR A 150 -7.40 -10.61 6.54
N VAL A 151 -6.56 -11.65 6.46
CA VAL A 151 -7.03 -13.04 6.35
C VAL A 151 -7.74 -13.48 7.63
N GLU A 152 -7.29 -13.02 8.81
CA GLU A 152 -8.00 -13.28 10.06
C GLU A 152 -9.34 -12.53 10.11
N ARG A 153 -9.37 -11.25 9.71
CA ARG A 153 -10.63 -10.47 9.67
C ARG A 153 -11.65 -11.10 8.73
N VAL A 154 -11.22 -11.54 7.56
CA VAL A 154 -12.06 -12.29 6.61
C VAL A 154 -12.52 -13.61 7.22
N SER A 155 -11.61 -14.35 7.87
CA SER A 155 -11.94 -15.61 8.53
C SER A 155 -13.07 -15.42 9.56
N GLU A 156 -13.01 -14.35 10.36
CA GLU A 156 -14.06 -14.00 11.30
C GLU A 156 -15.35 -13.56 10.60
N TYR A 157 -15.24 -12.72 9.57
CA TYR A 157 -16.38 -12.25 8.76
C TYR A 157 -17.18 -13.40 8.14
N LEU A 158 -16.48 -14.42 7.61
CA LEU A 158 -17.08 -15.62 7.02
C LEU A 158 -17.71 -16.53 8.08
N ARG A 159 -17.03 -16.75 9.23
CA ARG A 159 -17.58 -17.53 10.35
C ARG A 159 -18.89 -16.95 10.89
N GLN A 160 -19.00 -15.62 10.96
CA GLN A 160 -20.23 -14.93 11.39
C GLN A 160 -21.41 -15.14 10.44
N ARG A 161 -21.15 -15.63 9.22
CA ARG A 161 -22.14 -15.92 8.16
C ARG A 161 -22.30 -17.42 7.90
N ASP A 162 -21.80 -18.26 8.81
CA ASP A 162 -21.88 -19.73 8.70
C ASP A 162 -21.28 -20.27 7.38
N VAL A 163 -20.21 -19.63 6.88
CA VAL A 163 -19.48 -20.09 5.69
C VAL A 163 -18.29 -20.96 6.13
N ASP A 164 -18.27 -22.22 5.69
CA ASP A 164 -17.19 -23.17 5.96
C ASP A 164 -16.02 -22.98 4.99
N PHE A 165 -14.81 -22.77 5.52
CA PHE A 165 -13.62 -22.55 4.70
C PHE A 165 -12.36 -23.21 5.30
N ALA A 166 -11.38 -23.44 4.43
CA ALA A 166 -10.01 -23.83 4.78
C ALA A 166 -9.03 -22.72 4.37
N ARG A 167 -8.03 -22.45 5.22
CA ARG A 167 -6.93 -21.52 4.91
C ARG A 167 -5.80 -22.25 4.21
N ALA A 168 -5.18 -21.61 3.22
CA ALA A 168 -3.91 -22.05 2.69
C ALA A 168 -2.81 -21.90 3.76
N VAL A 169 -2.11 -22.98 4.07
CA VAL A 169 -1.04 -23.02 5.11
C VAL A 169 0.36 -22.91 4.47
N THR A 170 0.44 -22.97 3.15
CA THR A 170 1.67 -22.82 2.37
C THR A 170 1.56 -21.60 1.47
N ILE A 171 2.70 -21.19 0.89
CA ILE A 171 2.67 -20.33 -0.29
C ILE A 171 1.79 -21.04 -1.32
N SER A 172 0.65 -20.44 -1.62
CA SER A 172 -0.38 -20.94 -2.51
C SER A 172 -0.89 -19.76 -3.32
N GLU A 173 -1.51 -20.07 -4.45
CA GLU A 173 -1.99 -19.08 -5.39
C GLU A 173 -3.35 -18.48 -4.93
N TYR A 174 -3.99 -19.11 -3.95
CA TYR A 174 -5.18 -18.65 -3.23
C TYR A 174 -4.95 -18.63 -1.72
N ASP A 175 -5.80 -17.90 -0.99
CA ASP A 175 -5.72 -17.77 0.46
C ASP A 175 -6.73 -18.63 1.20
N LEU A 176 -7.95 -18.74 0.66
CA LEU A 176 -9.03 -19.51 1.25
C LEU A 176 -9.64 -20.44 0.20
N LEU A 177 -10.01 -21.64 0.64
CA LEU A 177 -10.90 -22.54 -0.07
C LEU A 177 -12.22 -22.58 0.67
N VAL A 178 -13.30 -22.37 -0.06
CA VAL A 178 -14.65 -22.41 0.50
C VAL A 178 -15.41 -23.54 -0.16
N ASP A 179 -15.90 -24.48 0.64
CA ASP A 179 -16.67 -25.61 0.15
C ASP A 179 -18.14 -25.20 0.04
N THR A 180 -18.67 -25.17 -1.18
CA THR A 180 -20.08 -24.92 -1.43
C THR A 180 -20.76 -26.23 -1.83
N ALA A 181 -22.09 -26.28 -1.81
CA ALA A 181 -22.81 -27.50 -2.18
C ALA A 181 -22.54 -27.96 -3.63
N GLU A 182 -22.08 -27.06 -4.51
CA GLU A 182 -21.92 -27.32 -5.94
C GLU A 182 -20.44 -27.42 -6.36
N THR A 183 -19.55 -26.63 -5.72
CA THR A 183 -18.12 -26.57 -6.07
C THR A 183 -17.27 -26.10 -4.90
N VAL A 184 -15.96 -26.28 -5.02
CA VAL A 184 -14.98 -25.56 -4.20
C VAL A 184 -14.69 -24.22 -4.87
N VAL A 185 -14.72 -23.14 -4.10
CA VAL A 185 -14.40 -21.78 -4.54
C VAL A 185 -13.06 -21.36 -3.93
N ARG A 186 -12.14 -20.88 -4.77
CA ARG A 186 -10.80 -20.39 -4.43
C ARG A 186 -10.81 -18.87 -4.30
N LEU A 187 -10.44 -18.34 -3.15
CA LEU A 187 -10.47 -16.91 -2.88
C LEU A 187 -9.06 -16.35 -2.67
N GLY A 188 -8.73 -15.28 -3.40
CA GLY A 188 -7.61 -14.41 -3.08
C GLY A 188 -8.06 -13.31 -2.13
N VAL A 189 -7.49 -13.23 -0.93
CA VAL A 189 -7.88 -12.25 0.08
C VAL A 189 -7.07 -10.97 -0.09
N GLU A 190 -7.80 -9.86 -0.15
CA GLU A 190 -7.23 -8.53 -0.36
C GLU A 190 -7.71 -7.52 0.68
N THR A 191 -6.87 -6.53 0.96
CA THR A 191 -7.18 -5.44 1.89
C THR A 191 -7.75 -4.27 1.09
N GLY A 192 -8.98 -3.87 1.39
CA GLY A 192 -9.62 -2.68 0.84
C GLY A 192 -9.59 -1.50 1.80
N TRP A 193 -9.52 -0.29 1.26
CA TRP A 193 -9.63 0.97 2.03
C TRP A 193 -10.44 1.99 1.26
N VAL A 194 -11.07 2.92 1.97
CA VAL A 194 -11.81 4.02 1.38
C VAL A 194 -10.86 5.18 1.08
N GLU A 195 -10.82 5.58 -0.18
CA GLU A 195 -10.18 6.81 -0.65
C GLU A 195 -11.20 7.54 -1.54
N ASP A 196 -11.49 8.80 -1.22
CA ASP A 196 -12.44 9.65 -1.97
C ASP A 196 -13.82 9.00 -2.23
N GLY A 197 -14.36 8.33 -1.21
CA GLY A 197 -15.67 7.65 -1.26
C GLY A 197 -15.66 6.39 -2.13
N ARG A 198 -14.49 5.80 -2.38
CA ARG A 198 -14.30 4.57 -3.15
C ARG A 198 -13.46 3.58 -2.37
N ILE A 199 -13.88 2.33 -2.35
CA ILE A 199 -13.04 1.22 -1.92
C ILE A 199 -12.02 0.97 -3.03
N ARG A 200 -10.76 1.08 -2.65
CA ARG A 200 -9.59 0.75 -3.47
C ARG A 200 -8.98 -0.53 -2.93
N PHE A 201 -8.40 -1.31 -3.82
CA PHE A 201 -7.48 -2.39 -3.48
C PHE A 201 -6.48 -2.57 -4.62
N HIS A 202 -5.25 -2.97 -4.30
CA HIS A 202 -4.22 -3.27 -5.30
C HIS A 202 -3.88 -4.76 -5.19
N PRO A 203 -4.44 -5.63 -6.04
CA PRO A 203 -4.10 -7.05 -6.03
C PRO A 203 -2.61 -7.22 -6.38
N ASN A 204 -1.99 -8.29 -5.90
CA ASN A 204 -0.57 -8.50 -6.19
C ASN A 204 -0.41 -8.68 -7.70
N SER A 205 0.53 -7.96 -8.31
CA SER A 205 0.85 -8.18 -9.72
C SER A 205 1.37 -9.59 -9.98
N SER A 206 1.88 -10.27 -8.95
CA SER A 206 2.26 -11.68 -9.02
C SER A 206 1.15 -12.67 -8.67
N THR A 207 -0.07 -12.20 -8.33
CA THR A 207 -1.21 -13.12 -8.13
C THR A 207 -1.56 -13.74 -9.47
N ASP A 208 -1.51 -15.07 -9.54
CA ASP A 208 -2.03 -15.79 -10.69
C ASP A 208 -3.57 -15.72 -10.65
N ARG A 209 -4.15 -14.91 -11.52
CA ARG A 209 -5.61 -14.71 -11.58
C ARG A 209 -6.37 -15.95 -12.02
N ASP A 210 -5.73 -16.86 -12.76
CA ASP A 210 -6.35 -18.12 -13.20
C ASP A 210 -6.46 -19.14 -12.04
N SER A 211 -5.73 -18.88 -10.95
CA SER A 211 -5.66 -19.75 -9.79
C SER A 211 -6.72 -19.46 -8.72
N ILE A 212 -7.38 -18.31 -8.80
CA ILE A 212 -8.47 -17.87 -7.92
C ILE A 212 -9.76 -17.77 -8.71
N ASP A 213 -10.89 -17.96 -8.04
CA ASP A 213 -12.21 -17.73 -8.64
C ASP A 213 -12.70 -16.29 -8.32
N TRP A 214 -12.31 -15.75 -7.16
CA TRP A 214 -12.67 -14.38 -6.76
C TRP A 214 -11.57 -13.71 -5.95
N PHE A 215 -11.46 -12.38 -6.07
CA PHE A 215 -10.86 -11.55 -5.03
C PHE A 215 -11.90 -11.29 -3.94
N LEU A 216 -11.60 -11.69 -2.71
CA LEU A 216 -12.36 -11.32 -1.51
C LEU A 216 -11.68 -10.14 -0.82
N VAL A 217 -12.19 -8.94 -1.12
CA VAL A 217 -11.66 -7.68 -0.62
C VAL A 217 -12.35 -7.32 0.69
N TYR A 218 -11.62 -7.25 1.80
CA TYR A 218 -12.18 -6.82 3.08
C TYR A 218 -11.81 -5.37 3.38
N CYS A 219 -12.80 -4.55 3.67
CA CYS A 219 -12.62 -3.14 4.01
C CYS A 219 -13.09 -2.87 5.43
N ALA A 220 -12.14 -2.69 6.36
CA ALA A 220 -12.41 -2.50 7.79
C ALA A 220 -13.29 -1.27 8.08
N GLU A 221 -13.11 -0.18 7.34
CA GLU A 221 -13.86 1.08 7.47
C GLU A 221 -15.36 0.90 7.18
N THR A 222 -15.69 0.01 6.24
CA THR A 222 -17.09 -0.39 5.98
C THR A 222 -17.53 -1.59 6.81
N SER A 223 -16.57 -2.32 7.42
CA SER A 223 -16.79 -3.60 8.09
C SER A 223 -17.45 -4.66 7.18
N GLN A 224 -17.21 -4.56 5.87
CA GLN A 224 -17.78 -5.44 4.85
C GLN A 224 -16.68 -6.11 4.00
N ALA A 225 -17.06 -7.22 3.38
CA ALA A 225 -16.27 -7.88 2.35
C ALA A 225 -16.96 -7.77 0.99
N TYR A 226 -16.16 -7.74 -0.07
CA TYR A 226 -16.61 -7.54 -1.45
C TYR A 226 -15.98 -8.60 -2.35
N LEU A 227 -16.76 -9.16 -3.28
CA LEU A 227 -16.31 -10.14 -4.27
C LEU A 227 -16.13 -9.48 -5.62
N VAL A 228 -14.90 -9.54 -6.13
CA VAL A 228 -14.53 -8.99 -7.44
C VAL A 228 -14.02 -10.12 -8.32
N ASP A 229 -14.59 -10.22 -9.52
CA ASP A 229 -14.16 -11.21 -10.51
C ASP A 229 -12.80 -10.77 -11.08
N PRO A 230 -11.79 -11.66 -11.18
CA PRO A 230 -10.50 -11.33 -11.77
C PRO A 230 -10.57 -10.76 -13.20
N ASP A 231 -11.63 -11.06 -13.95
CA ASP A 231 -11.87 -10.60 -15.33
C ASP A 231 -12.58 -9.23 -15.41
N GLU A 232 -13.09 -8.69 -14.29
CA GLU A 232 -13.78 -7.38 -14.27
C GLU A 232 -12.82 -6.19 -14.46
N PHE A 233 -11.50 -6.39 -14.39
CA PHE A 233 -10.52 -5.32 -14.50
C PHE A 233 -9.15 -5.80 -15.00
N ASP A 234 -8.40 -4.93 -15.68
CA ASP A 234 -7.03 -5.22 -16.10
C ASP A 234 -6.03 -4.83 -14.99
N THR A 235 -5.82 -3.53 -14.78
CA THR A 235 -4.87 -3.04 -13.76
C THR A 235 -5.52 -2.73 -12.41
N SER A 236 -6.68 -2.05 -12.42
CA SER A 236 -7.36 -1.64 -11.19
C SER A 236 -8.86 -1.53 -11.36
N ILE A 237 -9.56 -1.63 -10.24
CA ILE A 237 -10.99 -1.37 -10.09
C ILE A 237 -11.21 -0.62 -8.79
N SER A 238 -12.27 0.19 -8.72
CA SER A 238 -12.68 0.86 -7.48
C SER A 238 -14.17 0.72 -7.30
N LEU A 239 -14.61 0.48 -6.06
CA LEU A 239 -16.01 0.29 -5.73
C LEU A 239 -16.55 1.53 -5.01
N ARG A 240 -17.57 2.18 -5.57
CA ARG A 240 -18.11 3.44 -5.06
C ARG A 240 -19.00 3.19 -3.84
N VAL A 241 -18.71 3.86 -2.72
CA VAL A 241 -19.51 3.78 -1.48
C VAL A 241 -20.50 4.94 -1.39
N ASP A 242 -20.05 6.14 -1.77
CA ASP A 242 -20.85 7.37 -1.69
C ASP A 242 -21.37 7.81 -3.06
N ASP A 243 -22.51 8.50 -3.10
CA ASP A 243 -23.00 9.12 -4.32
C ASP A 243 -21.93 10.08 -4.90
N PRO A 244 -21.64 10.01 -6.22
CA PRO A 244 -20.71 10.95 -6.82
C PRO A 244 -21.33 12.34 -6.97
N ASP A 245 -20.50 13.37 -6.83
CA ASP A 245 -20.90 14.75 -7.14
C ASP A 245 -21.29 14.93 -8.62
N THR A 246 -20.89 14.00 -9.49
CA THR A 246 -21.22 13.98 -10.92
C THR A 246 -21.52 12.55 -11.36
N GLU A 247 -22.69 12.34 -11.97
CA GLU A 247 -23.07 11.04 -12.53
C GLU A 247 -22.10 10.63 -13.65
N MET A 248 -21.59 9.41 -13.56
CA MET A 248 -20.75 8.79 -14.58
C MET A 248 -21.48 7.62 -15.23
N PRO A 249 -21.23 7.29 -16.52
CA PRO A 249 -21.99 6.28 -17.26
C PRO A 249 -21.88 4.86 -16.70
N SER A 250 -20.79 4.57 -15.98
CA SER A 250 -20.52 3.29 -15.36
C SER A 250 -19.91 3.52 -13.98
N ILE A 251 -20.62 3.10 -12.94
CA ILE A 251 -20.17 3.16 -11.56
C ILE A 251 -20.25 1.73 -11.03
N ASN A 252 -19.14 1.20 -10.53
CA ASN A 252 -19.11 -0.06 -9.81
C ASN A 252 -19.55 0.24 -8.38
N TRP A 253 -20.82 0.04 -8.06
CA TRP A 253 -21.33 0.35 -6.72
C TRP A 253 -20.88 -0.70 -5.72
N ALA A 254 -20.25 -0.30 -4.61
CA ALA A 254 -19.76 -1.21 -3.58
C ALA A 254 -20.84 -2.19 -3.13
N LYS A 255 -22.09 -1.73 -3.02
CA LYS A 255 -23.25 -2.57 -2.70
C LYS A 255 -23.43 -3.75 -3.66
N GLU A 256 -23.23 -3.57 -4.96
CA GLU A 256 -23.37 -4.65 -5.96
C GLU A 256 -22.25 -5.69 -5.85
N TYR A 257 -21.15 -5.33 -5.20
CA TYR A 257 -20.00 -6.19 -4.97
C TYR A 257 -19.96 -6.79 -3.57
N GLU A 258 -20.83 -6.35 -2.64
CA GLU A 258 -20.90 -6.91 -1.29
C GLU A 258 -21.02 -8.43 -1.34
N PHE A 259 -20.28 -9.09 -0.44
CA PHE A 259 -20.23 -10.53 -0.33
C PHE A 259 -21.64 -11.12 -0.34
N GLU A 260 -22.57 -10.61 0.46
CA GLU A 260 -23.95 -11.14 0.54
C GLU A 260 -24.76 -11.05 -0.77
N ASN A 261 -24.38 -10.17 -1.70
CA ASN A 261 -25.09 -9.99 -2.97
C ASN A 261 -24.49 -10.82 -4.11
N ARG A 262 -23.21 -11.20 -4.00
CA ARG A 262 -22.50 -12.02 -5.00
C ARG A 262 -22.22 -13.44 -4.53
N TRP A 263 -22.22 -13.66 -3.21
CA TRP A 263 -22.07 -14.96 -2.59
C TRP A 263 -23.42 -15.66 -2.45
N PRO A 264 -23.53 -16.97 -2.65
CA PRO A 264 -22.68 -17.92 -3.37
C PRO A 264 -23.26 -18.17 -4.77
N HIS A 265 -23.63 -17.09 -5.47
CA HIS A 265 -24.57 -17.09 -6.59
C HIS A 265 -23.89 -17.20 -7.96
#